data_AF-A0A958NIH4-F1
#
_entry.id   AF-A0A958NIH4-F1
#
_cell.length_a   1.000
_cell.length_b   1.000
_cell.length_c   1.000
_cell.angle_alpha   90.00
_cell.angle_beta   90.00
_cell.angle_gamma   90.00
#
_symmetry.space_group_name_H-M   'P 1'
#
loop_
_entity.id
_entity.type
_entity.pdbx_description
1 polymer ?
#
loop_
_entity_poly.entity_id
_entity_poly.type
_entity_poly.pdbx_seq_one_letter_code
_entity_poly.pdbx_strand_id
1 'polypeptide(L)'
;MKRILIVLFLFFSISSFANAGYAYRFHLNLQSENGEMINGYFYLYTEKKFINEYNGNFKEYYEGKDEIILYTNVITINLGALILDFTNEDNKTKIKLSDFWRIEINEFVDFGNTDRLFELSTDELNLIKGNKPKSTSIYNEKYAENCSIILLTWNDNVELLEDKNEISEKMKSFEEDFTKYNDELNHYFRNKKKALLNKGVLLIFHYDAL
;
A
#
# COMPACT_ATOMS: atom_id res chain seq x y z
N MET A 1 -5.93 -43.76 38.01
CA MET A 1 -5.31 -43.34 36.74
C MET A 1 -6.10 -42.16 36.16
N LYS A 2 -5.84 -40.92 36.59
CA LYS A 2 -6.52 -39.70 36.10
C LYS A 2 -5.68 -38.45 36.40
N ARG A 3 -4.39 -38.38 35.99
CA ARG A 3 -3.57 -37.14 36.13
C ARG A 3 -2.46 -37.00 35.08
N ILE A 4 -2.65 -37.50 33.86
CA ILE A 4 -1.67 -37.34 32.76
C ILE A 4 -2.40 -36.91 31.50
N LEU A 5 -3.03 -35.73 31.51
CA LEU A 5 -3.65 -35.17 30.31
C LEU A 5 -3.55 -33.65 30.19
N ILE A 6 -2.97 -32.95 31.18
CA ILE A 6 -2.89 -31.48 31.19
C ILE A 6 -1.55 -30.96 30.65
N VAL A 7 -0.50 -31.78 30.59
CA VAL A 7 0.82 -31.34 30.10
C VAL A 7 0.92 -31.33 28.57
N LEU A 8 0.12 -32.15 27.87
CA LEU A 8 0.14 -32.23 26.40
C LEU A 8 -0.57 -31.06 25.70
N PHE A 9 -1.45 -30.33 26.38
CA PHE A 9 -2.11 -29.14 25.82
C PHE A 9 -1.27 -27.85 25.93
N LEU A 10 -0.27 -27.81 26.81
CA LEU A 10 0.62 -26.65 26.97
C LEU A 10 1.72 -26.56 25.89
N PHE A 11 1.96 -27.64 25.13
CA PHE A 11 2.92 -27.62 24.02
C PHE A 11 2.31 -27.21 22.67
N PHE A 12 0.98 -27.11 22.57
CA PHE A 12 0.29 -26.60 21.37
C PHE A 12 0.01 -25.10 21.42
N SER A 13 0.32 -24.42 22.54
CA SER A 13 0.18 -22.97 22.68
C SER A 13 1.46 -22.20 22.38
N ILE A 14 2.40 -22.76 21.61
CA ILE A 14 3.40 -21.94 20.93
C ILE A 14 2.67 -21.26 19.80
N SER A 15 2.10 -20.10 20.13
CA SER A 15 1.56 -19.13 19.21
C SER A 15 2.49 -19.04 18.01
N SER A 16 2.04 -19.57 16.88
CA SER A 16 2.58 -19.17 15.60
C SER A 16 2.16 -17.71 15.44
N PHE A 17 2.93 -16.80 16.01
CA PHE A 17 2.93 -15.43 15.55
C PHE A 17 3.42 -15.55 14.12
N ALA A 18 2.49 -15.54 13.17
CA ALA A 18 2.83 -15.31 11.78
C ALA A 18 3.66 -14.03 11.79
N ASN A 19 4.97 -14.17 11.60
CA ASN A 19 5.86 -13.03 11.57
C ASN A 19 5.38 -12.22 10.38
N ALA A 20 4.81 -11.04 10.62
CA ALA A 20 4.07 -10.28 9.63
C ALA A 20 4.93 -9.86 8.41
N GLY A 21 6.23 -10.17 8.43
CA GLY A 21 7.19 -9.85 7.40
C GLY A 21 7.71 -8.42 7.57
N TYR A 22 8.59 -8.04 6.65
CA TYR A 22 9.11 -6.70 6.47
C TYR A 22 8.63 -6.18 5.13
N ALA A 23 8.43 -4.86 5.06
CA ALA A 23 8.08 -4.20 3.82
C ALA A 23 8.98 -2.98 3.60
N TYR A 24 9.61 -2.94 2.44
CA TYR A 24 10.62 -1.95 2.09
C TYR A 24 10.30 -1.23 0.80
N ARG A 25 10.53 0.07 0.79
CA ARG A 25 10.66 0.87 -0.43
C ARG A 25 12.13 1.17 -0.64
N PHE A 26 12.72 0.61 -1.69
CA PHE A 26 14.09 0.91 -2.12
C PHE A 26 14.06 1.91 -3.26
N HIS A 27 14.93 2.91 -3.24
CA HIS A 27 15.28 3.68 -4.42
C HIS A 27 16.55 3.09 -5.01
N LEU A 28 16.42 2.52 -6.21
CA LEU A 28 17.48 1.79 -6.88
C LEU A 28 18.08 2.64 -8.00
N ASN A 29 19.40 2.58 -8.14
CA ASN A 29 20.13 2.99 -9.33
C ASN A 29 20.64 1.75 -10.06
N LEU A 30 20.27 1.59 -11.32
CA LEU A 30 20.62 0.46 -12.15
C LEU A 30 21.51 0.92 -13.29
N GLN A 31 22.64 0.26 -13.47
CA GLN A 31 23.61 0.52 -14.53
C GLN A 31 23.77 -0.70 -15.42
N SER A 32 23.49 -0.55 -16.71
CA SER A 32 23.71 -1.58 -17.73
C SER A 32 25.16 -1.56 -18.24
N GLU A 33 25.56 -2.59 -18.96
CA GLU A 33 26.96 -2.72 -19.44
C GLU A 33 27.33 -1.65 -20.47
N ASN A 34 26.35 -1.16 -21.23
CA ASN A 34 26.54 -0.05 -22.17
C ASN A 34 26.53 1.34 -21.48
N GLY A 35 26.39 1.39 -20.16
CA GLY A 35 26.43 2.62 -19.36
C GLY A 35 25.10 3.37 -19.25
N GLU A 36 23.99 2.82 -19.75
CA GLU A 36 22.66 3.38 -19.50
C GLU A 36 22.32 3.28 -18.01
N MET A 37 21.67 4.33 -17.50
CA MET A 37 21.29 4.45 -16.10
C MET A 37 19.77 4.54 -16.00
N ILE A 38 19.19 3.71 -15.13
CA ILE A 38 17.77 3.76 -14.79
C ILE A 38 17.65 3.88 -13.28
N ASN A 39 16.82 4.80 -12.82
CA ASN A 39 16.57 5.01 -11.40
C ASN A 39 15.07 4.89 -11.11
N GLY A 40 14.72 4.40 -9.93
CA GLY A 40 13.32 4.34 -9.52
C GLY A 40 13.10 3.57 -8.23
N TYR A 41 11.83 3.47 -7.85
CA TYR A 41 11.38 2.86 -6.61
C TYR A 41 10.97 1.42 -6.81
N PHE A 42 11.47 0.53 -5.96
CA PHE A 42 11.06 -0.87 -5.87
C PHE A 42 10.44 -1.14 -4.50
N TYR A 43 9.26 -1.76 -4.50
CA TYR A 43 8.52 -2.12 -3.29
C TYR A 43 8.64 -3.63 -3.07
N LEU A 44 9.11 -4.02 -1.88
CA LEU A 44 9.40 -5.41 -1.54
C LEU A 44 8.76 -5.79 -0.21
N TYR A 45 7.95 -6.84 -0.22
CA TYR A 45 7.49 -7.56 0.97
C TYR A 45 8.32 -8.84 1.12
N THR A 46 8.88 -9.07 2.30
CA THR A 46 9.87 -10.15 2.52
C THR A 46 9.97 -10.54 3.99
N GLU A 47 10.28 -11.80 4.28
CA GLU A 47 10.58 -12.26 5.65
C GLU A 47 12.02 -11.92 6.08
N LYS A 48 12.88 -11.55 5.12
CA LYS A 48 14.30 -11.26 5.35
C LYS A 48 14.49 -9.78 5.65
N LYS A 49 14.84 -9.45 6.89
CA LYS A 49 15.19 -8.08 7.29
C LYS A 49 16.34 -7.55 6.42
N PHE A 50 16.19 -6.35 5.88
CA PHE A 50 17.31 -5.65 5.25
C PHE A 50 18.27 -5.15 6.32
N ILE A 51 19.54 -5.57 6.24
CA ILE A 51 20.62 -5.10 7.09
C ILE A 51 21.59 -4.37 6.17
N ASN A 52 21.96 -3.13 6.49
CA ASN A 52 22.77 -2.26 5.63
C ASN A 52 24.24 -2.73 5.46
N GLU A 53 24.54 -4.00 5.72
CA GLU A 53 25.84 -4.65 5.57
C GLU A 53 26.13 -5.09 4.12
N TYR A 54 25.14 -5.03 3.23
CA TYR A 54 25.28 -5.44 1.81
C TYR A 54 26.04 -4.42 0.93
N ASN A 55 26.72 -3.42 1.51
CA ASN A 55 27.48 -2.39 0.79
C ASN A 55 26.72 -1.75 -0.40
N GLY A 56 25.40 -1.64 -0.30
CA GLY A 56 24.54 -1.10 -1.35
C GLY A 56 24.27 -2.03 -2.55
N ASN A 57 24.83 -3.26 -2.61
CA ASN A 57 24.57 -4.19 -3.71
C ASN A 57 23.22 -4.91 -3.49
N PHE A 58 22.19 -4.44 -4.19
CA PHE A 58 20.83 -4.99 -4.07
C PHE A 58 20.74 -6.48 -4.42
N LYS A 59 21.56 -6.96 -5.38
CA LYS A 59 21.53 -8.35 -5.85
C LYS A 59 21.98 -9.36 -4.79
N GLU A 60 22.82 -8.96 -3.84
CA GLU A 60 23.25 -9.83 -2.73
C GLU A 60 22.13 -10.02 -1.69
N TYR A 61 21.29 -9.00 -1.54
CA TYR A 61 20.17 -9.05 -0.62
C TYR A 61 18.95 -9.75 -1.23
N TYR A 62 18.60 -9.40 -2.47
CA TYR A 62 17.37 -9.80 -3.13
C TYR A 62 17.48 -11.16 -3.81
N GLU A 63 16.83 -12.16 -3.21
CA GLU A 63 16.77 -13.54 -3.70
C GLU A 63 15.46 -13.83 -4.48
N GLY A 64 14.76 -12.78 -4.91
CA GLY A 64 13.47 -12.90 -5.59
C GLY A 64 13.58 -13.19 -7.10
N LYS A 65 12.52 -12.86 -7.84
CA LYS A 65 12.48 -13.06 -9.29
C LYS A 65 13.36 -12.03 -9.99
N ASP A 66 14.05 -12.45 -11.04
CA ASP A 66 14.88 -11.54 -11.85
C ASP A 66 14.07 -10.38 -12.46
N GLU A 67 12.79 -10.61 -12.76
CA GLU A 67 11.89 -9.59 -13.27
C GLU A 67 11.21 -8.82 -12.12
N ILE A 68 11.43 -7.51 -12.06
CA ILE A 68 10.83 -6.62 -11.07
C ILE A 68 10.08 -5.46 -11.73
N ILE A 69 9.22 -4.80 -10.94
CA ILE A 69 8.55 -3.56 -11.33
C ILE A 69 9.25 -2.40 -10.64
N LEU A 70 9.73 -1.45 -11.45
CA LEU A 70 10.35 -0.22 -10.99
C LEU A 70 9.42 0.96 -11.30
N TYR A 71 9.18 1.81 -10.30
CA TYR A 71 8.39 3.03 -10.45
C TYR A 71 9.32 4.23 -10.56
N THR A 72 9.39 4.84 -11.73
CA THR A 72 10.33 5.96 -12.01
C THR A 72 9.94 7.25 -11.31
N ASN A 73 8.65 7.41 -10.98
CA ASN A 73 8.15 8.55 -10.22
C ASN A 73 7.09 8.09 -9.20
N VAL A 74 7.23 8.62 -7.99
CA VAL A 74 6.33 8.38 -6.87
C VAL A 74 6.13 9.71 -6.12
N ILE A 75 4.88 10.07 -5.87
CA ILE A 75 4.51 11.22 -5.04
C ILE A 75 4.18 10.72 -3.64
N THR A 76 5.00 11.06 -2.65
CA THR A 76 4.77 10.72 -1.24
C THR A 76 3.95 11.80 -0.54
N ILE A 77 2.86 11.41 0.12
CA ILE A 77 2.02 12.28 0.95
C ILE A 77 2.04 11.80 2.40
N ASN A 78 2.30 12.72 3.33
CA ASN A 78 2.32 12.46 4.76
C ASN A 78 1.02 12.97 5.42
N LEU A 79 0.24 12.05 5.99
CA LEU A 79 -1.03 12.29 6.69
C LEU A 79 -0.87 12.19 8.22
N GLY A 80 0.36 12.33 8.74
CA GLY A 80 0.70 12.18 10.15
C GLY A 80 1.38 10.83 10.41
N ALA A 81 0.69 9.92 11.09
CA ALA A 81 1.18 8.57 11.32
C ALA A 81 1.10 7.69 10.05
N LEU A 82 0.25 8.08 9.10
CA LEU A 82 0.10 7.40 7.82
C LEU A 82 0.85 8.14 6.72
N ILE A 83 1.63 7.42 5.94
CA ILE A 83 2.36 7.98 4.81
C ILE A 83 2.08 7.09 3.59
N LEU A 84 1.62 7.72 2.52
CA LEU A 84 1.15 7.07 1.30
C LEU A 84 2.01 7.49 0.12
N ASP A 85 2.22 6.58 -0.81
CA ASP A 85 2.91 6.80 -2.07
C ASP A 85 1.93 6.63 -3.23
N PHE A 86 1.97 7.57 -4.18
CA PHE A 86 1.09 7.57 -5.34
C PHE A 86 1.89 7.57 -6.63
N THR A 87 1.44 6.80 -7.61
CA THR A 87 2.01 6.74 -8.94
C THR A 87 0.90 6.49 -9.98
N ASN A 88 1.26 6.30 -11.24
CA ASN A 88 0.35 5.80 -12.28
C ASN A 88 1.07 4.77 -13.16
N GLU A 89 0.32 4.11 -14.04
CA GLU A 89 0.84 3.08 -14.94
C GLU A 89 1.96 3.61 -15.86
N ASP A 90 1.92 4.88 -16.26
CA ASP A 90 2.95 5.48 -17.14
C ASP A 90 4.34 5.51 -16.48
N ASN A 91 4.40 5.53 -15.15
CA ASN A 91 5.64 5.55 -14.38
C ASN A 91 6.14 4.13 -14.03
N LYS A 92 5.40 3.09 -14.41
CA LYS A 92 5.68 1.70 -14.09
C LYS A 92 6.48 1.04 -15.22
N THR A 93 7.68 0.58 -14.91
CA THR A 93 8.54 -0.12 -15.87
C THR A 93 8.88 -1.50 -15.35
N LYS A 94 8.62 -2.52 -16.15
CA LYS A 94 9.07 -3.88 -15.88
C LYS A 94 10.49 -4.06 -16.41
N ILE A 95 11.40 -4.54 -15.56
CA ILE A 95 12.82 -4.70 -15.88
C ILE A 95 13.32 -6.07 -15.46
N LYS A 96 14.43 -6.52 -16.06
CA LYS A 96 15.17 -7.71 -15.61
C LYS A 96 16.45 -7.27 -14.92
N LEU A 97 16.66 -7.69 -13.68
CA LEU A 97 17.86 -7.35 -12.91
C LEU A 97 19.14 -7.88 -13.57
N SER A 98 19.05 -8.99 -14.30
CA SER A 98 20.15 -9.58 -15.06
C SER A 98 20.69 -8.69 -16.20
N ASP A 99 19.89 -7.76 -16.72
CA ASP A 99 20.31 -6.81 -17.77
C ASP A 99 21.25 -5.70 -17.23
N PHE A 100 21.37 -5.58 -15.90
CA PHE A 100 22.18 -4.56 -15.24
C PHE A 100 23.34 -5.20 -14.49
N TRP A 101 24.58 -4.80 -14.77
CA TRP A 101 25.75 -5.36 -14.06
C TRP A 101 25.89 -4.78 -12.65
N ARG A 102 25.35 -3.58 -12.38
CA ARG A 102 25.35 -2.93 -11.06
C ARG A 102 23.95 -2.46 -10.69
N ILE A 103 23.55 -2.76 -9.46
CA ILE A 103 22.27 -2.32 -8.87
C ILE A 103 22.55 -1.82 -7.46
N GLU A 104 22.45 -0.51 -7.28
CA GLU A 104 22.75 0.15 -6.03
C GLU A 104 21.49 0.60 -5.31
N ILE A 105 21.49 0.46 -3.99
CA ILE A 105 20.47 1.04 -3.12
C ILE A 105 20.92 2.45 -2.73
N ASN A 106 20.22 3.47 -3.19
CA ASN A 106 20.49 4.86 -2.79
C ASN A 106 19.89 5.18 -1.42
N GLU A 107 18.62 4.82 -1.26
CA GLU A 107 17.84 5.04 -0.05
C GLU A 107 16.88 3.86 0.12
N PHE A 108 16.50 3.60 1.36
CA PHE A 108 15.44 2.67 1.67
C PHE A 108 14.60 3.18 2.83
N VAL A 109 13.33 2.77 2.85
CA VAL A 109 12.39 3.01 3.94
C VAL A 109 11.74 1.69 4.31
N ASP A 110 11.82 1.30 5.58
CA ASP A 110 10.95 0.29 6.17
C ASP A 110 9.61 0.95 6.47
N PHE A 111 8.54 0.47 5.84
CA PHE A 111 7.21 1.05 6.01
C PHE A 111 6.25 0.13 6.78
N GLY A 112 6.73 -1.01 7.28
CA GLY A 112 5.89 -2.00 7.97
C GLY A 112 4.82 -2.60 7.08
N ASN A 113 3.97 -3.46 7.64
CA ASN A 113 2.97 -4.18 6.85
C ASN A 113 1.71 -3.34 6.67
N THR A 114 1.76 -2.44 5.69
CA THR A 114 0.64 -1.57 5.31
C THR A 114 0.65 -1.35 3.80
N ASP A 115 -0.49 -0.98 3.25
CA ASP A 115 -0.59 -0.57 1.85
C ASP A 115 0.08 0.79 1.65
N ARG A 116 1.28 0.75 1.06
CA ARG A 116 2.07 1.96 0.86
C ARG A 116 1.84 2.61 -0.49
N LEU A 117 1.82 1.82 -1.57
CA LEU A 117 1.81 2.33 -2.95
C LEU A 117 0.43 2.19 -3.58
N PHE A 118 -0.07 3.29 -4.14
CA PHE A 118 -1.32 3.35 -4.88
C PHE A 118 -1.08 3.74 -6.33
N GLU A 119 -1.43 2.83 -7.24
CA GLU A 119 -1.45 3.09 -8.67
C GLU A 119 -2.77 3.77 -9.04
N LEU A 120 -2.68 5.04 -9.42
CA LEU A 120 -3.81 5.90 -9.75
C LEU A 120 -3.97 6.05 -11.27
N SER A 121 -5.18 6.36 -11.71
CA SER A 121 -5.36 6.93 -13.05
C SER A 121 -4.72 8.32 -13.15
N THR A 122 -4.44 8.77 -14.37
CA THR A 122 -3.85 10.09 -14.61
C THR A 122 -4.73 11.22 -14.02
N ASP A 123 -6.04 11.12 -14.13
CA ASP A 123 -6.98 12.12 -13.57
C ASP A 123 -6.91 12.19 -12.04
N GLU A 124 -6.78 11.04 -11.38
CA GLU A 124 -6.61 10.96 -9.93
C GLU A 124 -5.25 11.49 -9.47
N LEU A 125 -4.17 11.12 -10.18
CA LEU A 125 -2.82 11.60 -9.89
C LEU A 125 -2.72 13.12 -10.04
N ASN A 126 -3.41 13.70 -11.04
CA ASN A 126 -3.46 15.15 -11.26
C ASN A 126 -4.13 15.94 -10.12
N LEU A 127 -4.90 15.29 -9.24
CA LEU A 127 -5.44 15.96 -8.05
C LEU A 127 -4.38 16.21 -6.97
N ILE A 128 -3.30 15.43 -6.98
CA ILE A 128 -2.29 15.42 -5.91
C ILE A 128 -1.36 16.62 -6.08
N LYS A 129 -1.13 17.34 -4.97
CA LYS A 129 -0.20 18.48 -4.90
C LYS A 129 0.82 18.26 -3.79
N GLY A 130 1.93 18.99 -3.84
CA GLY A 130 3.04 18.83 -2.89
C GLY A 130 2.75 19.26 -1.45
N ASN A 131 1.64 19.97 -1.19
CA ASN A 131 1.22 20.32 0.16
C ASN A 131 0.33 19.23 0.80
N LYS A 132 0.15 19.28 2.12
CA LYS A 132 -0.70 18.33 2.84
C LYS A 132 -2.19 18.52 2.43
N PRO A 133 -2.92 17.44 2.07
CA PRO A 133 -4.34 17.52 1.77
C PRO A 133 -5.20 17.65 3.04
N LYS A 134 -6.45 18.09 2.86
CA LYS A 134 -7.51 17.78 3.80
C LYS A 134 -7.87 16.30 3.67
N SER A 135 -8.08 15.62 4.79
CA SER A 135 -8.34 14.18 4.82
C SER A 135 -9.37 13.79 5.86
N THR A 136 -10.19 12.78 5.56
CA THR A 136 -10.97 12.02 6.55
C THR A 136 -10.95 10.54 6.22
N SER A 137 -11.08 9.69 7.23
CA SER A 137 -11.22 8.25 7.08
C SER A 137 -12.61 7.77 7.50
N ILE A 138 -13.01 6.62 6.95
CA ILE A 138 -14.20 5.85 7.26
C ILE A 138 -13.72 4.43 7.59
N TYR A 139 -14.12 3.93 8.74
CA TYR A 139 -13.79 2.58 9.21
C TYR A 139 -15.07 1.82 9.54
N ASN A 140 -15.18 0.59 9.04
CA ASN A 140 -16.27 -0.33 9.37
C ASN A 140 -15.71 -1.75 9.45
N GLU A 141 -15.43 -2.18 10.68
CA GLU A 141 -14.94 -3.53 11.03
C GLU A 141 -15.77 -4.65 10.40
N LYS A 142 -17.11 -4.52 10.36
CA LYS A 142 -17.97 -5.57 9.79
C LYS A 142 -17.82 -5.71 8.28
N TYR A 143 -17.44 -4.63 7.60
CA TYR A 143 -17.21 -4.65 6.17
C TYR A 143 -15.87 -5.29 5.85
N ALA A 144 -14.81 -4.79 6.48
CA ALA A 144 -13.47 -5.31 6.30
C ALA A 144 -12.60 -4.91 7.50
N GLU A 145 -12.09 -5.93 8.20
CA GLU A 145 -11.16 -5.75 9.31
C GLU A 145 -9.89 -5.06 8.81
N ASN A 146 -9.39 -4.08 9.58
CA ASN A 146 -8.16 -3.32 9.29
C ASN A 146 -8.17 -2.54 7.96
N CYS A 147 -9.36 -2.31 7.40
CA CYS A 147 -9.51 -1.56 6.17
C CYS A 147 -10.18 -0.22 6.45
N SER A 148 -9.64 0.85 5.88
CA SER A 148 -10.27 2.17 5.93
C SER A 148 -10.44 2.74 4.53
N ILE A 149 -11.51 3.50 4.36
CA ILE A 149 -11.69 4.33 3.17
C ILE A 149 -11.19 5.72 3.53
N ILE A 150 -10.24 6.24 2.77
CA ILE A 150 -9.67 7.55 3.00
C ILE A 150 -10.12 8.48 1.86
N LEU A 151 -10.66 9.62 2.24
CA LEU A 151 -10.99 10.71 1.33
C LEU A 151 -9.92 11.79 1.47
N LEU A 152 -9.35 12.21 0.35
CA LEU A 152 -8.30 13.23 0.27
C LEU A 152 -8.71 14.33 -0.69
N THR A 153 -8.48 15.59 -0.32
CA THR A 153 -8.64 16.72 -1.25
C THR A 153 -7.61 17.81 -1.02
N TRP A 154 -7.16 18.40 -2.12
CA TRP A 154 -6.31 19.59 -2.17
C TRP A 154 -7.10 20.85 -2.55
N ASN A 155 -8.44 20.76 -2.51
CA ASN A 155 -9.33 21.89 -2.72
C ASN A 155 -9.87 22.39 -1.39
N ASP A 156 -9.47 23.60 -1.01
CA ASP A 156 -9.86 24.20 0.27
C ASP A 156 -11.36 24.51 0.35
N ASN A 157 -12.07 24.57 -0.79
CA ASN A 157 -13.51 24.81 -0.81
C ASN A 157 -14.34 23.52 -0.65
N VAL A 158 -13.70 22.35 -0.59
CA VAL A 158 -14.39 21.06 -0.46
C VAL A 158 -14.41 20.62 1.01
N GLU A 159 -15.62 20.29 1.48
CA GLU A 159 -15.88 19.72 2.79
C GLU A 159 -16.09 18.21 2.67
N LEU A 160 -15.28 17.42 3.39
CA LEU A 160 -15.30 15.96 3.28
C LEU A 160 -16.33 15.29 4.20
N LEU A 161 -16.91 16.03 5.15
CA LEU A 161 -17.77 15.46 6.20
C LEU A 161 -19.09 14.91 5.63
N GLU A 162 -19.69 15.60 4.66
CA GLU A 162 -20.94 15.15 4.02
C GLU A 162 -20.72 13.83 3.26
N ASP A 163 -19.68 13.78 2.41
CA ASP A 163 -19.35 12.56 1.65
C ASP A 163 -18.96 11.40 2.59
N LYS A 164 -18.28 11.69 3.70
CA LYS A 164 -17.98 10.71 4.76
C LYS A 164 -19.25 10.10 5.36
N ASN A 165 -20.20 10.93 5.74
CA ASN A 165 -21.44 10.50 6.38
C ASN A 165 -22.29 9.67 5.41
N GLU A 166 -22.45 10.13 4.17
CA GLU A 166 -23.19 9.39 3.13
C GLU A 166 -22.58 7.99 2.89
N ILE A 167 -21.26 7.90 2.71
CA ILE A 167 -20.60 6.60 2.51
C ILE A 167 -20.79 5.70 3.72
N SER A 168 -20.65 6.25 4.94
CA SER A 168 -20.82 5.49 6.18
C SER A 168 -22.25 4.94 6.31
N GLU A 169 -23.26 5.74 5.99
CA GLU A 169 -24.66 5.32 5.98
C GLU A 169 -24.95 4.27 4.90
N LYS A 170 -24.42 4.46 3.69
CA LYS A 170 -24.58 3.47 2.62
C LYS A 170 -23.92 2.14 2.99
N MET A 171 -22.74 2.15 3.60
CA MET A 171 -22.10 0.93 4.11
C MET A 171 -22.95 0.24 5.19
N LYS A 172 -23.50 1.01 6.14
CA LYS A 172 -24.40 0.49 7.18
C LYS A 172 -25.62 -0.23 6.61
N SER A 173 -26.15 0.26 5.48
CA SER A 173 -27.31 -0.38 4.83
C SER A 173 -27.04 -1.80 4.31
N PHE A 174 -25.76 -2.20 4.20
CA PHE A 174 -25.34 -3.54 3.77
C PHE A 174 -24.77 -4.41 4.89
N GLU A 175 -24.71 -3.91 6.14
CA GLU A 175 -24.04 -4.59 7.26
C GLU A 175 -24.63 -5.95 7.63
N GLU A 176 -25.86 -6.23 7.25
CA GLU A 176 -26.49 -7.53 7.50
C GLU A 176 -25.77 -8.66 6.76
N ASP A 177 -25.30 -8.42 5.54
CA ASP A 177 -24.57 -9.40 4.73
C ASP A 177 -23.80 -8.73 3.57
N PHE A 178 -22.56 -8.30 3.84
CA PHE A 178 -21.70 -7.72 2.81
C PHE A 178 -21.37 -8.68 1.66
N THR A 179 -21.37 -9.99 1.90
CA THR A 179 -21.07 -10.98 0.85
C THR A 179 -22.21 -11.03 -0.16
N LYS A 180 -23.46 -11.04 0.31
CA LYS A 180 -24.66 -11.01 -0.54
C LYS A 180 -24.75 -9.73 -1.35
N TYR A 181 -24.37 -8.58 -0.78
CA TYR A 181 -24.50 -7.27 -1.44
C TYR A 181 -23.19 -6.77 -2.09
N ASN A 182 -22.17 -7.62 -2.20
CA ASN A 182 -20.84 -7.21 -2.68
C ASN A 182 -20.89 -6.52 -4.06
N ASP A 183 -21.69 -7.03 -5.00
CA ASP A 183 -21.82 -6.42 -6.33
C ASP A 183 -22.46 -5.02 -6.29
N GLU A 184 -23.50 -4.84 -5.48
CA GLU A 184 -24.15 -3.53 -5.31
C GLU A 184 -23.21 -2.54 -4.64
N LEU A 185 -22.48 -2.98 -3.62
CA LEU A 185 -21.51 -2.15 -2.91
C LEU A 185 -20.33 -1.76 -3.81
N ASN A 186 -19.81 -2.69 -4.61
CA ASN A 186 -18.77 -2.41 -5.61
C ASN A 186 -19.28 -1.47 -6.71
N HIS A 187 -20.55 -1.58 -7.10
CA HIS A 187 -21.17 -0.64 -8.04
C HIS A 187 -21.29 0.76 -7.42
N TYR A 188 -21.76 0.85 -6.17
CA TYR A 188 -21.83 2.09 -5.42
C TYR A 188 -20.46 2.77 -5.34
N PHE A 189 -19.42 2.06 -4.90
CA PHE A 189 -18.08 2.64 -4.77
C PHE A 189 -17.49 3.08 -6.10
N ARG A 190 -17.70 2.33 -7.19
CA ARG A 190 -17.28 2.77 -8.53
C ARG A 190 -17.95 4.08 -8.95
N ASN A 191 -19.25 4.23 -8.71
CA ASN A 191 -19.97 5.46 -9.03
C ASN A 191 -19.55 6.62 -8.11
N LYS A 192 -19.42 6.34 -6.81
CA LYS A 192 -19.01 7.33 -5.81
C LYS A 192 -17.62 7.85 -6.09
N LYS A 193 -16.68 6.96 -6.43
CA LYS A 193 -15.31 7.33 -6.82
C LYS A 193 -15.28 8.29 -8.01
N LYS A 194 -16.07 8.03 -9.06
CA LYS A 194 -16.22 8.95 -10.21
C LYS A 194 -16.82 10.30 -9.82
N ALA A 195 -17.88 10.29 -9.00
CA ALA A 195 -18.53 11.52 -8.54
C ALA A 195 -17.59 12.38 -7.67
N LEU A 196 -16.81 11.75 -6.80
CA LEU A 196 -15.82 12.41 -5.94
C LEU A 196 -14.65 12.97 -6.76
N LEU A 197 -14.16 12.23 -7.76
CA LEU A 197 -13.12 12.71 -8.66
C LEU A 197 -13.52 14.02 -9.34
N ASN A 198 -14.76 14.13 -9.82
CA ASN A 198 -15.31 15.36 -10.40
C ASN A 198 -15.39 16.54 -9.41
N LYS A 199 -15.47 16.24 -8.09
CA LYS A 199 -15.40 17.24 -7.02
C LYS A 199 -13.96 17.58 -6.60
N GLY A 200 -12.95 16.93 -7.17
CA GLY A 200 -11.55 17.06 -6.73
C GLY A 200 -11.25 16.32 -5.43
N VAL A 201 -11.94 15.20 -5.18
CA VAL A 201 -11.74 14.32 -4.03
C VAL A 201 -11.24 12.96 -4.50
N LEU A 202 -10.10 12.55 -3.97
CA LEU A 202 -9.55 11.21 -4.18
C LEU A 202 -10.11 10.26 -3.10
N LEU A 203 -10.64 9.12 -3.53
CA LEU A 203 -11.09 8.03 -2.65
C LEU A 203 -10.14 6.84 -2.82
N ILE A 204 -9.51 6.43 -1.72
CA ILE A 204 -8.65 5.25 -1.66
C ILE A 204 -9.18 4.26 -0.61
N PHE A 205 -8.99 2.97 -0.89
CA PHE A 205 -9.18 1.89 0.07
C PHE A 205 -7.81 1.53 0.61
N HIS A 206 -7.61 1.66 1.92
CA HIS A 206 -6.34 1.47 2.58
C HIS A 206 -6.42 0.30 3.54
N TYR A 207 -5.50 -0.65 3.40
CA TYR A 207 -5.43 -1.85 4.23
C TYR A 207 -4.22 -1.76 5.15
N ASP A 208 -4.47 -1.86 6.44
CA ASP A 208 -3.44 -2.09 7.44
C ASP A 208 -3.31 -3.61 7.63
N ALA A 209 -2.12 -4.18 7.48
CA ALA A 209 -1.91 -5.58 7.83
C ALA A 209 -1.59 -5.71 9.32
N LEU A 210 -2.19 -6.71 9.97
CA LEU A 210 -1.97 -7.06 11.38
C LEU A 210 -0.64 -7.81 11.59
#